data_AF-A0A9P6IY52-F1
#
_entry.id   AF-A0A9P6IY52-F1
#
_cell.length_a   1.000
_cell.length_b   1.000
_cell.length_c   1.000
_cell.angle_alpha   90.00
_cell.angle_beta   90.00
_cell.angle_gamma   90.00
#
_symmetry.space_group_name_H-M   'P 1'
#
loop_
_entity.id
_entity.type
_entity.pdbx_description
1 polymer ?
#
loop_
_entity_poly.entity_id
_entity_poly.type
_entity_poly.pdbx_seq_one_letter_code
_entity_poly.pdbx_strand_id
1 'polypeptide(L)'
;MIAATDQNGLANMEPLGLDEPCPSPEVMRRLIENYLRYLHPMQCIVDENIPDFWTRLERPMEPDVASIVYAMCTVGAMFMSVCGSGKLDDQVQKFYRRTCDAQEGRPHDIITIQTFLILHSFFTLTLQLEEFAKSFQLALDISEKIKLGEAVQKLRSKDRLSPGEVIVRNTWRLLVWVEIFRNMASPKNKRLEASLCSTIAHAEILRRMFVRF
;
A
#
# COMPACT_ATOMS: atom_id res chain seq x y z
N MET A 1 31.36 -16.18 -0.63
CA MET A 1 30.64 -16.15 0.65
C MET A 1 29.42 -15.29 0.45
N ILE A 2 28.26 -15.91 0.27
CA ILE A 2 26.98 -15.19 0.29
C ILE A 2 26.64 -15.05 1.77
N ALA A 3 26.54 -13.81 2.25
CA ALA A 3 26.12 -13.55 3.62
C ALA A 3 24.75 -14.21 3.84
N ALA A 4 24.66 -15.06 4.87
CA ALA A 4 23.40 -15.66 5.28
C ALA A 4 22.43 -14.52 5.59
N THR A 5 21.43 -14.34 4.72
CA THR A 5 20.34 -13.40 4.94
C THR A 5 19.65 -13.81 6.23
N ASP A 6 19.52 -12.85 7.13
CA ASP A 6 19.06 -12.95 8.51
C ASP A 6 17.60 -13.44 8.59
N GLN A 7 17.35 -14.73 8.30
CA GLN A 7 16.04 -15.38 8.41
C GLN A 7 15.60 -15.55 9.87
N ASN A 8 16.51 -15.35 10.83
CA ASN A 8 16.22 -15.47 12.27
C ASN A 8 15.48 -14.26 12.86
N GLY A 9 15.42 -13.12 12.15
CA GLY A 9 14.77 -11.90 12.67
C GLY A 9 13.23 -11.90 12.60
N LEU A 10 12.62 -12.76 11.76
CA LEU A 10 11.17 -12.76 11.52
C LEU A 10 10.41 -13.79 12.36
N ALA A 11 11.06 -14.87 12.80
CA ALA A 11 10.42 -15.99 13.52
C ALA A 11 10.19 -15.75 15.03
N ASN A 12 10.83 -14.72 15.60
CA ASN A 12 10.78 -14.42 17.05
C ASN A 12 9.96 -13.16 17.38
N MET A 13 8.96 -12.80 16.57
CA MET A 13 8.14 -11.64 16.90
C MET A 13 7.16 -11.95 18.04
N GLU A 14 7.38 -11.31 19.18
CA GLU A 14 6.39 -11.23 20.25
C GLU A 14 5.04 -10.70 19.70
N PRO A 15 3.90 -11.09 20.33
CA PRO A 15 2.60 -10.53 19.95
C PRO A 15 2.67 -9.00 19.98
N LEU A 16 2.31 -8.35 18.87
CA LEU A 16 2.45 -6.89 18.67
C LEU A 16 1.60 -5.99 19.62
N GLY A 17 1.10 -6.49 20.75
CA GLY A 17 0.39 -5.68 21.76
C GLY A 17 -0.92 -5.02 21.26
N LEU A 18 -1.55 -5.56 20.22
CA LEU A 18 -2.63 -4.90 19.45
C LEU A 18 -4.04 -5.01 20.06
N ASP A 19 -4.14 -5.37 21.33
CA ASP A 19 -5.41 -5.25 22.09
C ASP A 19 -5.57 -3.86 22.71
N GLU A 20 -4.54 -3.01 22.57
CA GLU A 20 -4.61 -1.60 22.93
C GLU A 20 -5.49 -0.79 21.94
N PRO A 21 -6.23 0.22 22.44
CA PRO A 21 -7.09 1.06 21.60
C PRO A 21 -6.32 1.84 20.53
N CYS A 22 -5.01 2.01 20.67
CA CYS A 22 -4.10 2.53 19.64
C CYS A 22 -2.82 1.68 19.61
N PRO A 23 -2.33 1.22 18.44
CA PRO A 23 -1.05 0.51 18.36
C PRO A 23 0.11 1.42 18.78
N SER A 24 1.13 0.83 19.41
CA SER A 24 2.30 1.61 19.83
C SER A 24 3.04 2.22 18.62
N PRO A 25 3.63 3.42 18.75
CA PRO A 25 4.40 4.05 17.68
C PRO A 25 5.54 3.15 17.13
N GLU A 26 6.13 2.34 18.00
CA GLU A 26 7.18 1.38 17.65
C GLU A 26 6.65 0.26 16.74
N VAL A 27 5.48 -0.29 17.04
CA VAL A 27 4.82 -1.30 16.19
C VAL A 27 4.49 -0.70 14.82
N MET A 28 3.89 0.50 14.80
CA MET A 28 3.59 1.19 13.54
C MET A 28 4.86 1.43 12.72
N ARG A 29 5.95 1.92 13.35
CA ARG A 29 7.23 2.13 12.69
C ARG A 29 7.75 0.86 12.03
N ARG A 30 7.80 -0.26 12.75
CA ARG A 30 8.27 -1.55 12.23
C ARG A 30 7.45 -2.04 11.03
N LEU A 31 6.13 -1.90 11.09
CA LEU A 31 5.24 -2.28 9.98
C LEU A 31 5.45 -1.38 8.76
N ILE A 32 5.61 -0.08 8.97
CA ILE A 32 5.89 0.89 7.90
C ILE A 32 7.25 0.62 7.26
N GLU A 33 8.30 0.37 8.04
CA GLU A 33 9.62 -0.02 7.52
C GLU A 33 9.54 -1.29 6.68
N ASN A 34 8.72 -2.27 7.12
CA ASN A 34 8.49 -3.48 6.35
C ASN A 34 7.76 -3.19 5.03
N TYR A 35 6.73 -2.35 5.05
CA TYR A 35 6.06 -1.87 3.84
C TYR A 35 7.06 -1.22 2.87
N LEU A 36 7.86 -0.27 3.34
CA LEU A 36 8.84 0.47 2.54
C LEU A 36 9.93 -0.43 1.95
N ARG A 37 10.39 -1.44 2.70
CA ARG A 37 11.40 -2.42 2.24
C ARG A 37 10.98 -3.19 0.99
N TYR A 38 9.69 -3.51 0.85
CA TYR A 38 9.17 -4.34 -0.25
C TYR A 38 8.51 -3.52 -1.36
N LEU A 39 8.49 -2.19 -1.27
CA LEU A 39 7.96 -1.32 -2.30
C LEU A 39 8.94 -1.07 -3.43
N HIS A 40 8.43 -1.09 -4.65
CA HIS A 40 9.16 -0.52 -5.77
C HIS A 40 9.20 1.01 -5.63
N PRO A 41 10.29 1.71 -6.01
CA PRO A 41 10.38 3.18 -5.92
C PRO A 41 9.25 3.94 -6.63
N MET A 42 8.63 3.35 -7.66
CA MET A 42 7.44 3.95 -8.33
C MET A 42 6.17 3.91 -7.47
N GLN A 43 6.13 3.08 -6.44
CA GLN A 43 5.03 2.95 -5.48
C GLN A 43 5.25 3.82 -4.24
N CYS A 44 6.39 4.52 -4.16
CA CYS A 44 6.69 5.50 -3.13
C CYS A 44 5.81 6.76 -3.35
N ILE A 45 4.63 6.74 -2.75
CA ILE A 45 3.67 7.85 -2.70
C ILE A 45 3.61 8.49 -1.31
N VAL A 46 4.54 8.11 -0.44
CA VAL A 46 4.82 8.65 0.89
C VAL A 46 6.32 8.87 0.96
N ASP A 47 6.76 10.02 1.48
CA ASP A 47 8.19 10.32 1.65
C ASP A 47 8.55 10.25 3.14
N GLU A 48 9.23 9.17 3.52
CA GLU A 48 9.71 8.92 4.89
C GLU A 48 10.82 9.88 5.32
N ASN A 49 11.43 10.61 4.38
CA ASN A 49 12.47 11.60 4.65
C ASN A 49 11.88 12.98 4.97
N ILE A 50 10.55 13.14 4.90
CA ILE A 50 9.89 14.37 5.34
C ILE A 50 10.25 14.58 6.83
N PRO A 51 10.73 15.79 7.19
CA PRO A 51 10.93 16.13 8.59
C PRO A 51 9.68 15.83 9.40
N ASP A 52 9.86 15.18 10.55
CA ASP A 52 8.79 14.76 11.46
C ASP A 52 7.90 13.61 11.00
N PHE A 53 8.16 12.92 9.88
CA PHE A 53 7.36 11.75 9.47
C PHE A 53 7.25 10.72 10.60
N TRP A 54 8.38 10.34 11.19
CA TRP A 54 8.42 9.35 12.27
C TRP A 54 7.96 9.88 13.62
N THR A 55 8.15 11.17 13.92
CA THR A 55 7.72 11.77 15.20
C THR A 55 6.22 12.00 15.24
N ARG A 56 5.53 12.07 14.07
CA ARG A 56 4.06 12.09 14.00
C ARG A 56 3.41 10.83 14.54
N LEU A 57 4.10 9.68 14.51
CA LEU A 57 3.59 8.44 15.09
C LEU A 57 3.45 8.52 16.62
N GLU A 58 4.18 9.43 17.27
CA GLU A 58 4.20 9.60 18.73
C GLU A 58 3.08 10.53 19.24
N ARG A 59 2.28 11.11 18.33
CA ARG A 59 1.22 12.08 18.66
C ARG A 59 -0.13 11.58 18.14
N PRO A 60 -1.25 12.11 18.63
CA PRO A 60 -2.54 11.90 17.99
C PRO A 60 -2.45 12.31 16.51
N MET A 61 -2.71 11.35 15.63
CA MET A 61 -2.64 11.58 14.19
C MET A 61 -3.95 12.20 13.71
N GLU A 62 -3.83 13.27 12.93
CA GLU A 62 -4.95 13.78 12.15
C GLU A 62 -5.48 12.69 11.21
N PRO A 63 -6.78 12.68 10.89
CA PRO A 63 -7.39 11.63 10.08
C PRO A 63 -6.70 11.39 8.72
N ASP A 64 -6.09 12.42 8.13
CA ASP A 64 -5.30 12.36 6.90
C ASP A 64 -4.00 11.57 7.02
N VAL A 65 -3.22 11.85 8.05
CA VAL A 65 -2.01 11.10 8.36
C VAL A 65 -2.37 9.68 8.80
N ALA A 66 -3.40 9.54 9.65
CA ALA A 66 -3.84 8.26 10.18
C ALA A 66 -4.23 7.27 9.07
N SER A 67 -4.96 7.71 8.05
CA SER A 67 -5.38 6.82 6.96
C SER A 67 -4.19 6.27 6.17
N ILE A 68 -3.19 7.11 5.88
CA ILE A 68 -1.97 6.68 5.20
C ILE A 68 -1.18 5.72 6.07
N VAL A 69 -0.96 6.09 7.34
CA VAL A 69 -0.19 5.28 8.29
C VAL A 69 -0.83 3.90 8.49
N TYR A 70 -2.14 3.83 8.72
CA TYR A 70 -2.84 2.55 8.90
C TYR A 70 -2.88 1.72 7.60
N ALA A 71 -2.97 2.35 6.42
CA ALA A 71 -2.85 1.63 5.16
C ALA A 71 -1.46 1.01 4.99
N MET A 72 -0.39 1.77 5.31
CA MET A 72 0.98 1.26 5.27
C MET A 72 1.17 0.13 6.28
N CYS A 73 0.63 0.26 7.49
CA CYS A 73 0.66 -0.80 8.50
C CYS A 73 -0.10 -2.06 8.06
N THR A 74 -1.24 -1.91 7.38
CA THR A 74 -2.04 -3.02 6.83
C THR A 74 -1.19 -3.86 5.87
N VAL A 75 -0.54 -3.20 4.91
CA VAL A 75 0.29 -3.88 3.90
C VAL A 75 1.59 -4.41 4.53
N GLY A 76 2.21 -3.64 5.43
CA GLY A 76 3.39 -4.06 6.17
C GLY A 76 3.16 -5.32 7.00
N ALA A 77 2.02 -5.39 7.69
CA ALA A 77 1.59 -6.56 8.46
C ALA A 77 1.29 -7.75 7.53
N MET A 78 0.67 -7.52 6.38
CA MET A 78 0.42 -8.56 5.39
C MET A 78 1.73 -9.17 4.87
N PHE A 79 2.73 -8.33 4.56
CA PHE A 79 4.05 -8.82 4.14
C PHE A 79 4.76 -9.63 5.24
N MET A 80 4.50 -9.35 6.52
CA MET A 80 4.97 -10.20 7.62
C MET A 80 4.18 -11.52 7.72
N SER A 81 2.86 -11.49 7.50
CA SER A 81 1.97 -12.68 7.57
C SER A 81 2.35 -13.73 6.54
N VAL A 82 2.67 -13.30 5.32
CA VAL A 82 3.12 -14.17 4.22
C VAL A 82 4.42 -14.91 4.56
N CYS A 83 5.15 -14.47 5.60
CA CYS A 83 6.39 -15.09 6.09
C CYS A 83 6.24 -15.94 7.37
N GLY A 84 5.04 -16.13 7.92
CA GLY A 84 4.82 -17.11 9.00
C GLY A 84 3.84 -16.70 10.09
N SER A 85 2.92 -17.64 10.39
CA SER A 85 1.94 -17.68 11.49
C SER A 85 0.57 -17.02 11.22
N GLY A 86 -0.50 -17.83 11.22
CA GLY A 86 -1.89 -17.41 10.98
C GLY A 86 -2.51 -16.49 12.04
N LYS A 87 -1.73 -15.96 13.00
CA LYS A 87 -2.17 -14.90 13.93
C LYS A 87 -2.09 -13.49 13.31
N LEU A 88 -1.40 -13.34 12.18
CA LEU A 88 -1.25 -12.04 11.51
C LEU A 88 -2.47 -11.63 10.66
N ASP A 89 -3.37 -12.55 10.30
CA ASP A 89 -4.57 -12.22 9.52
C ASP A 89 -5.52 -11.29 10.30
N ASP A 90 -5.71 -11.53 11.61
CA ASP A 90 -6.51 -10.65 12.47
C ASP A 90 -5.90 -9.25 12.60
N GLN A 91 -4.57 -9.15 12.57
CA GLN A 91 -3.84 -7.88 12.68
C GLN A 91 -3.99 -7.05 11.41
N VAL A 92 -3.86 -7.69 10.24
CA VAL A 92 -4.10 -7.05 8.94
C VAL A 92 -5.53 -6.50 8.90
N GLN A 93 -6.52 -7.29 9.34
CA GLN A 93 -7.92 -6.84 9.37
C GLN A 93 -8.18 -5.72 10.39
N LYS A 94 -7.49 -5.71 11.54
CA LYS A 94 -7.55 -4.60 12.52
C LYS A 94 -7.04 -3.29 11.90
N PHE A 95 -5.88 -3.29 11.25
CA PHE A 95 -5.33 -2.09 10.60
C PHE A 95 -6.15 -1.64 9.38
N TYR A 96 -6.67 -2.59 8.60
CA TYR A 96 -7.57 -2.28 7.49
C TYR A 96 -8.83 -1.56 7.97
N ARG A 97 -9.49 -2.07 9.04
CA ARG A 97 -10.65 -1.39 9.65
C ARG A 97 -10.32 0.02 10.12
N ARG A 98 -9.21 0.20 10.85
CA ARG A 98 -8.76 1.53 11.27
C ARG A 98 -8.48 2.47 10.10
N THR A 99 -8.02 1.94 8.97
CA THR A 99 -7.84 2.72 7.73
C THR A 99 -9.18 3.22 7.20
N CYS A 100 -10.20 2.35 7.19
CA CYS A 100 -11.56 2.72 6.81
C CYS A 100 -12.16 3.75 7.77
N ASP A 101 -12.05 3.53 9.08
CA ASP A 101 -12.55 4.46 10.11
C ASP A 101 -11.88 5.84 9.98
N ALA A 102 -10.58 5.88 9.70
CA ALA A 102 -9.85 7.13 9.46
C ALA A 102 -10.22 7.83 8.14
N GLN A 103 -10.82 7.12 7.19
CA GLN A 103 -11.36 7.69 5.95
C GLN A 103 -12.83 8.14 6.10
N GLU A 104 -13.55 7.60 7.08
CA GLU A 104 -14.97 7.90 7.28
C GLU A 104 -15.18 9.40 7.60
N GLY A 105 -16.14 10.02 6.90
CA GLY A 105 -16.48 11.43 7.09
C GLY A 105 -15.46 12.44 6.54
N ARG A 106 -14.36 11.99 5.94
CA ARG A 106 -13.37 12.89 5.35
C ARG A 106 -13.73 13.36 3.94
N PRO A 107 -13.26 14.55 3.54
CA PRO A 107 -13.30 14.95 2.13
C PRO A 107 -12.51 13.97 1.28
N HIS A 108 -13.11 13.57 0.15
CA HIS A 108 -12.41 12.78 -0.85
C HIS A 108 -11.41 13.64 -1.64
N ASP A 109 -10.12 13.38 -1.42
CA ASP A 109 -9.00 14.16 -1.96
C ASP A 109 -7.84 13.25 -2.42
N ILE A 110 -6.66 13.85 -2.66
CA ILE A 110 -5.48 13.08 -3.08
C ILE A 110 -5.01 12.08 -2.01
N ILE A 111 -5.26 12.33 -0.72
CA ILE A 111 -4.90 11.42 0.37
C ILE A 111 -5.79 10.18 0.33
N THR A 112 -7.07 10.33 -0.02
CA THR A 112 -7.96 9.19 -0.28
C THR A 112 -7.42 8.32 -1.42
N ILE A 113 -7.00 8.93 -2.54
CA ILE A 113 -6.37 8.19 -3.66
C ILE A 113 -5.11 7.46 -3.17
N GLN A 114 -4.21 8.14 -2.44
CA GLN A 114 -2.98 7.53 -1.92
C GLN A 114 -3.26 6.37 -0.98
N THR A 115 -4.21 6.52 -0.07
CA THR A 115 -4.61 5.47 0.87
C THR A 115 -5.04 4.21 0.11
N PHE A 116 -5.88 4.35 -0.93
CA PHE A 116 -6.28 3.21 -1.76
C PHE A 116 -5.13 2.61 -2.57
N LEU A 117 -4.25 3.43 -3.12
CA LEU A 117 -3.09 2.94 -3.87
C LEU A 117 -2.08 2.20 -2.99
N ILE A 118 -1.96 2.56 -1.71
CA ILE A 118 -1.22 1.78 -0.72
C ILE A 118 -1.91 0.42 -0.53
N LEU A 119 -3.22 0.41 -0.29
CA LEU A 119 -4.02 -0.81 -0.09
C LEU A 119 -4.16 -1.69 -1.34
N HIS A 120 -3.73 -1.24 -2.52
CA HIS A 120 -3.78 -2.02 -3.76
C HIS A 120 -3.12 -3.42 -3.62
N SER A 121 -1.95 -3.48 -2.99
CA SER A 121 -1.27 -4.75 -2.72
C SER A 121 -2.07 -5.64 -1.78
N PHE A 122 -2.76 -5.06 -0.79
CA PHE A 122 -3.65 -5.79 0.10
C PHE A 122 -4.82 -6.42 -0.67
N PHE A 123 -5.59 -5.62 -1.42
CA PHE A 123 -6.74 -6.16 -2.15
C PHE A 123 -6.37 -7.23 -3.16
N THR A 124 -5.22 -7.05 -3.84
CA THR A 124 -4.72 -8.00 -4.84
C THR A 124 -4.33 -9.33 -4.20
N LEU A 125 -3.60 -9.31 -3.08
CA LEU A 125 -3.10 -10.51 -2.42
C LEU A 125 -4.18 -11.24 -1.60
N THR A 126 -5.17 -10.52 -1.07
CA THR A 126 -6.31 -11.13 -0.38
C THR A 126 -7.47 -11.47 -1.30
N LEU A 127 -7.33 -11.29 -2.62
CA LEU A 127 -8.35 -11.57 -3.63
C LEU A 127 -9.69 -10.84 -3.39
N GLN A 128 -9.65 -9.65 -2.77
CA GLN A 128 -10.82 -8.79 -2.53
C GLN A 128 -11.09 -7.92 -3.77
N LEU A 129 -11.46 -8.58 -4.87
CA LEU A 129 -11.55 -7.94 -6.19
C LEU A 129 -12.70 -6.94 -6.30
N GLU A 130 -13.78 -7.13 -5.55
CA GLU A 130 -14.94 -6.22 -5.56
C GLU A 130 -14.60 -4.92 -4.81
N GLU A 131 -14.00 -5.02 -3.63
CA GLU A 131 -13.50 -3.89 -2.83
C GLU A 131 -12.43 -3.12 -3.60
N PHE A 132 -11.54 -3.83 -4.29
CA PHE A 132 -10.58 -3.22 -5.20
C PHE A 132 -11.27 -2.43 -6.30
N ALA A 133 -12.24 -3.02 -7.01
CA ALA A 133 -12.94 -2.36 -8.10
C ALA A 133 -13.70 -1.10 -7.64
N LYS A 134 -14.38 -1.17 -6.49
CA LYS A 134 -15.08 -0.03 -5.88
C LYS A 134 -14.10 1.08 -5.49
N SER A 135 -13.05 0.74 -4.76
CA SER A 135 -12.03 1.70 -4.28
C SER A 135 -11.28 2.35 -5.46
N PHE A 136 -10.99 1.57 -6.49
CA PHE A 136 -10.31 2.06 -7.68
C PHE A 136 -11.20 2.98 -8.52
N GLN A 137 -12.49 2.66 -8.70
CA GLN A 137 -13.42 3.57 -9.37
C GLN A 137 -13.55 4.89 -8.61
N LEU A 138 -13.68 4.82 -7.28
CA LEU A 138 -13.69 6.02 -6.44
C LEU A 138 -12.41 6.85 -6.61
N ALA A 139 -11.24 6.21 -6.65
CA ALA A 139 -9.97 6.91 -6.89
C ALA A 139 -9.92 7.62 -8.25
N LEU A 140 -10.48 7.01 -9.30
CA LEU A 140 -10.62 7.63 -10.61
C LEU A 140 -11.53 8.86 -10.56
N ASP A 141 -12.73 8.72 -9.96
CA ASP A 141 -13.71 9.81 -9.84
C ASP A 141 -13.13 11.01 -9.08
N ILE A 142 -12.37 10.75 -8.00
CA ILE A 142 -11.67 11.79 -7.24
C ILE A 142 -10.59 12.44 -8.11
N SER A 143 -9.80 11.64 -8.84
CA SER A 143 -8.71 12.14 -9.67
C SER A 143 -9.20 13.10 -10.76
N GLU A 144 -10.37 12.81 -11.35
CA GLU A 144 -11.05 13.68 -12.31
C GLU A 144 -11.55 14.96 -11.63
N LYS A 145 -12.24 14.82 -10.49
CA LYS A 145 -12.78 15.96 -9.74
C LYS A 145 -11.71 16.95 -9.30
N ILE A 146 -10.56 16.47 -8.83
CA ILE A 146 -9.43 17.32 -8.41
C ILE A 146 -8.51 17.70 -9.58
N LYS A 147 -8.81 17.25 -10.80
CA LYS A 147 -8.02 17.50 -12.02
C LYS A 147 -6.55 17.08 -11.86
N LEU A 148 -6.32 15.91 -11.26
CA LEU A 148 -4.98 15.40 -10.93
C LEU A 148 -4.08 15.30 -12.16
N GLY A 149 -4.63 14.84 -13.29
CA GLY A 149 -3.90 14.76 -14.57
C GLY A 149 -3.41 16.13 -15.07
N GLU A 150 -4.25 17.17 -15.00
CA GLU A 150 -3.86 18.55 -15.37
C GLU A 150 -2.79 19.09 -14.43
N ALA A 151 -2.92 18.82 -13.12
CA ALA A 151 -1.93 19.22 -12.12
C ALA A 151 -0.55 18.61 -12.45
N VAL A 152 -0.51 17.31 -12.80
CA VAL A 152 0.74 16.63 -13.17
C VAL A 152 1.29 17.11 -14.51
N GLN A 153 0.46 17.48 -15.49
CA GLN A 153 0.94 18.09 -16.74
C GLN A 153 1.70 19.39 -16.47
N LYS A 154 1.22 20.23 -15.55
CA LYS A 154 1.91 21.47 -15.14
C LYS A 154 3.26 21.20 -14.44
N LEU A 155 3.45 20.03 -13.86
CA LEU A 155 4.73 19.63 -13.24
C LEU A 155 5.77 19.20 -14.29
N ARG A 156 5.37 18.81 -15.51
CA ARG A 156 6.30 18.31 -16.54
C ARG A 156 7.29 19.37 -17.03
N SER A 157 6.90 20.63 -16.97
CA SER A 157 7.73 21.77 -17.41
C SER A 157 8.66 22.30 -16.32
N LYS A 158 8.68 21.68 -15.13
CA LYS A 158 9.53 22.12 -14.01
C LYS A 158 10.85 21.37 -14.00
N ASP A 159 11.94 22.10 -13.85
CA ASP A 159 13.30 21.54 -13.76
C ASP A 159 13.55 20.81 -12.42
N ARG A 160 12.88 21.23 -11.35
CA ARG A 160 12.95 20.62 -10.01
C ARG A 160 11.56 20.55 -9.40
N LEU A 161 11.30 19.46 -8.69
CA LEU A 161 10.04 19.23 -7.97
C LEU A 161 10.31 19.23 -6.46
N SER A 162 9.42 19.86 -5.71
CA SER A 162 9.35 19.71 -4.26
C SER A 162 8.87 18.30 -3.87
N PRO A 163 9.10 17.84 -2.62
CA PRO A 163 8.63 16.53 -2.16
C PRO A 163 7.13 16.31 -2.37
N GLY A 164 6.29 17.31 -2.07
CA GLY A 164 4.84 17.23 -2.29
C GLY A 164 4.47 17.07 -3.78
N GLU A 165 5.20 17.72 -4.69
CA GLU A 165 4.97 17.57 -6.14
C GLU A 165 5.44 16.21 -6.68
N VAL A 166 6.51 15.65 -6.11
CA VAL A 166 6.94 14.28 -6.39
C VAL A 166 5.86 13.30 -5.98
N ILE A 167 5.29 13.48 -4.79
CA ILE A 167 4.16 12.67 -4.29
C ILE A 167 2.96 12.77 -5.25
N VAL A 168 2.51 13.98 -5.61
CA VAL A 168 1.39 14.19 -6.55
C VAL A 168 1.64 13.48 -7.89
N ARG A 169 2.85 13.63 -8.44
CA ARG A 169 3.25 12.96 -9.69
C ARG A 169 3.24 11.44 -9.55
N ASN A 170 3.74 10.90 -8.44
CA ASN A 170 3.81 9.45 -8.21
C ASN A 170 2.42 8.86 -7.97
N THR A 171 1.54 9.55 -7.24
CA THR A 171 0.12 9.16 -7.07
C THR A 171 -0.56 8.99 -8.43
N TRP A 172 -0.43 9.97 -9.32
CA TRP A 172 -0.99 9.88 -10.68
C TRP A 172 -0.39 8.73 -11.49
N ARG A 173 0.94 8.59 -11.49
CA ARG A 173 1.62 7.52 -12.24
C ARG A 173 1.19 6.14 -11.79
N LEU A 174 1.05 5.94 -10.47
CA LEU A 174 0.63 4.67 -9.91
C LEU A 174 -0.85 4.39 -10.23
N LEU A 175 -1.73 5.40 -10.16
CA LEU A 175 -3.13 5.29 -10.57
C LEU A 175 -3.26 4.83 -12.03
N VAL A 176 -2.55 5.48 -12.95
CA VAL A 176 -2.50 5.08 -14.37
C VAL A 176 -1.95 3.67 -14.55
N TRP A 177 -0.90 3.32 -13.81
CA TRP A 177 -0.29 1.98 -13.90
C TRP A 177 -1.26 0.87 -13.47
N VAL A 178 -2.00 1.08 -12.37
CA VAL A 178 -3.04 0.17 -11.90
C VAL A 178 -4.18 0.07 -12.94
N GLU A 179 -4.56 1.18 -13.58
CA GLU A 179 -5.57 1.18 -14.65
C GLU A 179 -5.14 0.32 -15.84
N ILE A 180 -3.91 0.51 -16.32
CA ILE A 180 -3.34 -0.26 -17.43
C ILE A 180 -3.31 -1.74 -17.05
N PHE A 181 -2.81 -2.09 -15.86
CA PHE A 181 -2.75 -3.47 -15.41
C PHE A 181 -4.13 -4.12 -15.35
N ARG A 182 -5.14 -3.42 -14.81
CA ARG A 182 -6.54 -3.89 -14.79
C ARG A 182 -7.08 -4.14 -16.20
N ASN A 183 -6.81 -3.23 -17.14
CA ASN A 183 -7.26 -3.35 -18.52
C ASN A 183 -6.53 -4.47 -19.28
N MET A 184 -5.26 -4.72 -18.97
CA MET A 184 -4.51 -5.89 -19.48
C MET A 184 -5.00 -7.20 -18.87
N ALA A 185 -5.43 -7.17 -17.61
CA ALA A 185 -6.01 -8.30 -16.88
C ALA A 185 -7.46 -8.62 -17.25
N SER A 186 -8.13 -7.75 -18.00
CA SER A 186 -9.54 -7.95 -18.35
C SER A 186 -9.71 -9.17 -19.28
N PRO A 187 -10.70 -10.05 -19.01
CA PRO A 187 -11.05 -11.17 -19.91
C PRO A 187 -11.45 -10.72 -21.32
N LYS A 188 -11.80 -9.45 -21.51
CA LYS A 188 -12.09 -8.86 -22.83
C LYS A 188 -10.82 -8.69 -23.68
N ASN A 189 -9.63 -8.79 -23.07
CA ASN A 189 -8.33 -8.61 -23.71
C ASN A 189 -7.71 -9.98 -24.03
N LYS A 190 -8.30 -10.70 -25.00
CA LYS A 190 -7.98 -12.09 -25.37
C LYS A 190 -6.52 -12.38 -25.73
N ARG A 191 -5.68 -11.36 -25.98
CA ARG A 191 -4.24 -11.52 -26.26
C ARG A 191 -3.39 -11.78 -25.02
N LEU A 192 -3.91 -11.54 -23.81
CA LEU A 192 -3.14 -11.56 -22.57
C LEU A 192 -3.46 -12.72 -21.63
N GLU A 193 -4.47 -13.56 -21.89
CA GLU A 193 -4.75 -14.76 -21.07
C GLU A 193 -3.51 -15.64 -20.90
N ALA A 194 -2.64 -15.75 -21.90
CA ALA A 194 -1.38 -16.48 -21.81
C ALA A 194 -0.33 -15.82 -20.89
N SER A 195 -0.36 -14.49 -20.72
CA SER A 195 0.60 -13.72 -19.92
C SER A 195 0.09 -13.42 -18.49
N LEU A 196 -1.22 -13.29 -18.30
CA LEU A 196 -1.82 -13.19 -16.98
C LEU A 196 -1.89 -14.53 -16.26
N CYS A 197 -2.15 -15.63 -16.96
CA CYS A 197 -1.91 -16.96 -16.40
C CYS A 197 -0.44 -17.14 -16.01
N SER A 198 0.50 -16.50 -16.72
CA SER A 198 1.91 -16.47 -16.30
C SER A 198 2.16 -15.56 -15.09
N THR A 199 1.48 -14.42 -14.92
CA THR A 199 1.68 -13.52 -13.77
C THR A 199 0.96 -14.01 -12.51
N ILE A 200 -0.24 -14.58 -12.65
CA ILE A 200 -0.94 -15.33 -11.60
C ILE A 200 -0.18 -16.64 -11.32
N ALA A 201 0.36 -17.32 -12.33
CA ALA A 201 1.26 -18.44 -12.09
C ALA A 201 2.56 -17.97 -11.44
N HIS A 202 3.10 -16.77 -11.71
CA HIS A 202 4.26 -16.24 -11.00
C HIS A 202 3.89 -15.85 -9.57
N ALA A 203 2.73 -15.26 -9.31
CA ALA A 203 2.23 -14.99 -7.98
C ALA A 203 1.94 -16.29 -7.20
N GLU A 204 1.43 -17.33 -7.87
CA GLU A 204 1.17 -18.66 -7.33
C GLU A 204 2.46 -19.50 -7.20
N ILE A 205 3.46 -19.29 -8.07
CA ILE A 205 4.82 -19.85 -7.97
C ILE A 205 5.54 -19.18 -6.82
N LEU A 206 5.45 -17.85 -6.67
CA LEU A 206 5.94 -17.13 -5.50
C LEU A 206 5.23 -17.67 -4.25
N ARG A 207 3.88 -17.76 -4.24
CA ARG A 207 3.11 -18.38 -3.16
C ARG A 207 3.55 -19.81 -2.85
N ARG A 208 3.80 -20.66 -3.86
CA ARG A 208 4.23 -22.06 -3.68
C ARG A 208 5.70 -22.21 -3.30
N MET A 209 6.56 -21.31 -3.73
CA MET A 209 7.97 -21.24 -3.32
C MET A 209 8.10 -20.79 -1.86
N PHE A 210 7.17 -19.97 -1.37
CA PHE A 210 7.12 -19.52 0.03
C PHE A 210 6.32 -20.44 0.97
N VAL A 211 5.52 -21.39 0.46
CA VAL A 211 4.74 -22.36 1.27
C VAL A 211 5.47 -23.70 1.46
N ARG A 212 6.65 -23.90 0.87
CA ARG A 212 7.45 -25.15 1.00
C ARG A 212 8.76 -25.01 1.79
N PHE A 213 8.94 -23.93 2.54
CA PHE A 213 9.99 -23.80 3.54
C PHE A 213 9.38 -23.56 4.91
#